data_AF-A0A7S2C9K2-F1
#
_entry.id   AF-A0A7S2C9K2-F1
#
_cell.length_a   1.000
_cell.length_b   1.000
_cell.length_c   1.000
_cell.angle_alpha   90.00
_cell.angle_beta   90.00
_cell.angle_gamma   90.00
#
_symmetry.space_group_name_H-M   'P 1'
#
loop_
_entity.id
_entity.type
_entity.pdbx_description
1 polymer ?
#
loop_
_entity_poly.entity_id
_entity_poly.type
_entity_poly.pdbx_seq_one_letter_code
_entity_poly.pdbx_strand_id
1 'polypeptide(L)'
;VREAPRQWYSLGGAMITNVCFGDAIFIQVLLDFVQIQVLVAQYIIAPRAKTQDAMNDMYTAPAGIYLAFRLQLAGKFVVICAMFGSAIPLLYLIGAAYFWLASWIDRYNFLRRLAPPPVTDASLTRSMALVVRTCTCTCIWVCNH
;
A
#
# COMPACT_ATOMS: atom_id res chain seq x y z
N VAL A 1 17.02 6.04 35.67
CA VAL A 1 15.99 6.95 35.08
C VAL A 1 16.40 7.55 33.73
N ARG A 2 17.69 7.84 33.46
CA ARG A 2 18.15 8.37 32.15
C ARG A 2 18.25 7.35 30.99
N GLU A 3 17.99 6.07 31.24
CA GLU A 3 18.13 5.00 30.23
C GLU A 3 16.85 4.71 29.43
N ALA A 4 15.69 5.05 29.97
CA ALA A 4 14.39 4.85 29.33
C ALA A 4 14.27 5.49 27.92
N PRO A 5 14.71 6.74 27.66
CA PRO A 5 14.56 7.33 26.33
C PRO A 5 15.42 6.61 25.29
N ARG A 6 16.64 6.18 25.66
CA ARG A 6 17.56 5.53 24.72
C ARG A 6 17.08 4.12 24.34
N GLN A 7 16.54 3.38 25.29
CA GLN A 7 15.94 2.07 25.06
C GLN A 7 14.65 2.16 24.21
N TRP A 8 13.84 3.21 24.40
CA TRP A 8 12.65 3.44 23.58
C TRP A 8 13.00 3.62 22.10
N TYR A 9 14.03 4.41 21.79
CA TYR A 9 14.48 4.59 20.40
C TYR A 9 15.10 3.31 19.82
N SER A 10 15.92 2.58 20.59
CA SER A 10 16.61 1.39 20.08
C SER A 10 15.70 0.18 19.91
N LEU A 11 14.70 -0.01 20.78
CA LEU A 11 13.78 -1.15 20.74
C LEU A 11 12.47 -0.79 20.04
N GLY A 12 11.79 0.26 20.49
CA GLY A 12 10.50 0.68 19.94
C GLY A 12 10.62 1.24 18.54
N GLY A 13 11.58 2.15 18.32
CA GLY A 13 11.84 2.73 17.01
C GLY A 13 12.28 1.69 15.97
N ALA A 14 13.16 0.76 16.35
CA ALA A 14 13.58 -0.34 15.48
C ALA A 14 12.42 -1.31 15.17
N MET A 15 11.58 -1.63 16.16
CA MET A 15 10.41 -2.49 15.96
C MET A 15 9.42 -1.87 14.97
N ILE A 16 9.05 -0.59 15.16
CA ILE A 16 8.12 0.11 14.27
C ILE A 16 8.69 0.21 12.86
N THR A 17 9.99 0.53 12.73
CA THR A 17 10.66 0.64 11.44
C THR A 17 10.69 -0.69 10.70
N ASN A 18 11.06 -1.78 11.39
CA ASN A 18 11.10 -3.12 10.79
C ASN A 18 9.71 -3.61 10.37
N VAL A 19 8.67 -3.36 11.18
CA VAL A 19 7.29 -3.71 10.81
C VAL A 19 6.82 -2.89 9.61
N CYS A 20 7.07 -1.57 9.59
CA CYS A 20 6.67 -0.73 8.45
C CYS A 20 7.42 -1.09 7.18
N PHE A 21 8.71 -1.43 7.28
CA PHE A 21 9.52 -1.86 6.16
C PHE A 21 9.10 -3.25 5.64
N GLY A 22 8.83 -4.18 6.57
CA GLY A 22 8.27 -5.48 6.28
C GLY A 22 6.93 -5.37 5.56
N ASP A 23 6.01 -4.55 6.06
CA ASP A 23 4.72 -4.29 5.42
C ASP A 23 4.90 -3.62 4.05
N ALA A 24 5.77 -2.62 3.94
CA ALA A 24 6.01 -1.92 2.68
C ALA A 24 6.57 -2.85 1.60
N ILE A 25 7.49 -3.77 1.92
CA ILE A 25 8.03 -4.71 0.93
C ILE A 25 7.07 -5.88 0.71
N PHE A 26 6.64 -6.54 1.78
CA PHE A 26 5.87 -7.78 1.70
C PHE A 26 4.49 -7.53 1.10
N ILE A 27 3.77 -6.50 1.54
CA ILE A 27 2.42 -6.25 1.04
C ILE A 27 2.48 -5.71 -0.39
N GLN A 28 3.41 -4.78 -0.67
CA GLN A 28 3.49 -4.16 -1.98
C GLN A 28 4.01 -5.10 -3.07
N VAL A 29 4.93 -6.02 -2.74
CA VAL A 29 5.44 -6.99 -3.70
C VAL A 29 4.55 -8.24 -3.77
N LEU A 30 4.13 -8.79 -2.63
CA LEU A 30 3.49 -10.11 -2.59
C LEU A 30 1.96 -10.02 -2.77
N LEU A 31 1.31 -9.03 -2.17
CA LEU A 31 -0.14 -8.86 -2.29
C LEU A 31 -0.51 -8.02 -3.52
N ASP A 32 0.17 -6.89 -3.75
CA ASP A 32 -0.22 -5.97 -4.83
C ASP A 32 0.36 -6.33 -6.21
N PHE A 33 1.61 -6.81 -6.28
CA PHE A 33 2.24 -7.16 -7.55
C PHE A 33 1.87 -8.58 -8.00
N VAL A 34 1.96 -9.55 -7.10
CA VAL A 34 1.71 -10.96 -7.43
C VAL A 34 0.21 -11.29 -7.39
N GLN A 35 -0.59 -10.64 -6.52
CA GLN A 35 -2.02 -10.93 -6.34
C GLN A 35 -2.30 -12.44 -6.30
N ILE A 36 -1.72 -13.13 -5.31
CA ILE A 36 -1.75 -14.61 -5.20
C ILE A 36 -3.16 -15.19 -5.38
N GLN A 37 -4.18 -14.52 -4.84
CA GLN A 37 -5.58 -14.91 -5.00
C GLN A 37 -6.05 -14.99 -6.47
N VAL A 38 -5.61 -14.07 -7.33
CA VAL A 38 -5.93 -14.07 -8.76
C VAL A 38 -5.12 -15.16 -9.49
N LEU A 39 -3.84 -15.32 -9.15
CA LEU A 39 -3.02 -16.40 -9.72
C LEU A 39 -3.56 -17.78 -9.34
N VAL A 40 -3.96 -17.99 -8.10
CA VAL A 40 -4.57 -19.25 -7.64
C VAL A 40 -5.88 -19.50 -8.37
N ALA A 41 -6.73 -18.48 -8.52
CA ALA A 41 -7.97 -18.60 -9.29
C ALA A 41 -7.69 -18.97 -10.76
N GLN A 42 -6.71 -18.32 -11.40
CA GLN A 42 -6.39 -18.53 -12.81
C GLN A 42 -5.66 -19.86 -13.09
N TYR A 43 -4.71 -20.26 -12.23
CA TYR A 43 -3.89 -21.45 -12.49
C TYR A 43 -4.47 -22.74 -11.90
N ILE A 44 -5.22 -22.67 -10.80
CA ILE A 44 -5.72 -23.87 -10.10
C ILE A 44 -7.23 -24.08 -10.33
N ILE A 45 -8.03 -23.01 -10.31
CA ILE A 45 -9.50 -23.10 -10.33
C ILE A 45 -10.05 -23.01 -11.75
N ALA A 46 -9.53 -22.10 -12.59
CA ALA A 46 -9.94 -21.93 -13.97
C ALA A 46 -9.90 -23.21 -14.84
N PRO A 47 -8.86 -24.09 -14.78
CA PRO A 47 -8.83 -25.31 -15.58
C PRO A 47 -9.88 -26.36 -15.15
N ARG A 48 -10.57 -26.16 -14.01
CA ARG A 48 -11.61 -27.05 -13.50
C ARG A 48 -13.03 -26.53 -13.79
N ALA A 49 -13.16 -25.38 -14.46
CA ALA A 49 -14.45 -24.82 -14.82
C ALA A 49 -15.10 -25.62 -15.96
N LYS A 50 -16.40 -25.93 -15.81
CA LYS A 50 -17.15 -26.72 -16.81
C LYS A 50 -17.66 -25.89 -17.99
N THR A 51 -17.73 -24.56 -17.85
CA THR A 51 -18.24 -23.64 -18.86
C THR A 51 -17.24 -22.52 -19.13
N GLN A 52 -17.20 -22.08 -20.39
CA GLN A 52 -16.30 -21.02 -20.84
C GLN A 52 -16.61 -19.68 -20.16
N ASP A 53 -17.89 -19.38 -19.92
CA ASP A 53 -18.32 -18.16 -19.23
C ASP A 53 -17.84 -18.15 -17.77
N ALA A 54 -17.96 -19.27 -17.06
CA ALA A 54 -17.46 -19.38 -15.69
C ALA A 54 -15.93 -19.28 -15.63
N MET A 55 -15.23 -19.76 -16.67
CA MET A 55 -13.78 -19.59 -16.77
C MET A 55 -13.42 -18.11 -16.99
N ASN A 56 -14.11 -17.41 -17.90
CA ASN A 56 -13.89 -15.99 -18.16
C ASN A 56 -14.17 -15.12 -16.92
N ASP A 57 -15.23 -15.43 -16.17
CA ASP A 57 -15.54 -14.71 -14.92
C ASP A 57 -14.41 -14.85 -13.89
N MET A 58 -13.74 -16.01 -13.81
CA MET A 58 -12.58 -16.19 -12.92
C MET A 58 -11.32 -15.43 -13.37
N TYR A 59 -11.24 -15.04 -14.65
CA TYR A 59 -10.17 -14.16 -15.13
C TYR A 59 -10.47 -12.67 -14.85
N THR A 60 -11.70 -12.32 -14.50
CA THR A 60 -12.05 -10.96 -14.08
C THR A 60 -11.78 -10.78 -12.58
N ALA A 61 -10.80 -9.92 -12.24
CA ALA A 61 -10.47 -9.62 -10.86
C ALA A 61 -11.33 -8.45 -10.33
N PRO A 62 -12.11 -8.63 -9.25
CA PRO A 62 -12.98 -7.58 -8.72
C PRO A 62 -12.15 -6.42 -8.11
N ALA A 63 -12.34 -5.22 -8.64
CA ALA A 63 -11.57 -4.03 -8.25
C ALA A 63 -11.94 -3.45 -6.87
N GLY A 64 -13.16 -3.71 -6.37
CA GLY A 64 -13.69 -3.08 -5.15
C GLY A 64 -12.94 -3.46 -3.88
N ILE A 65 -12.67 -4.75 -3.68
CA ILE A 65 -11.98 -5.27 -2.49
C ILE A 65 -10.52 -4.80 -2.48
N TYR A 66 -9.89 -4.78 -3.66
CA TYR A 66 -8.52 -4.30 -3.84
C TYR A 66 -8.35 -2.84 -3.39
N LEU A 67 -9.26 -1.95 -3.82
CA LEU A 67 -9.20 -0.53 -3.49
C LEU A 67 -9.38 -0.28 -1.98
N ALA A 68 -10.34 -0.95 -1.34
CA ALA A 68 -10.60 -0.79 0.09
C ALA A 68 -9.40 -1.21 0.94
N PHE A 69 -8.80 -2.37 0.63
CA PHE A 69 -7.61 -2.85 1.31
C PHE A 69 -6.43 -1.88 1.15
N ARG A 70 -6.26 -1.34 -0.06
CA ARG A 70 -5.21 -0.39 -0.35
C ARG A 70 -5.38 0.95 0.37
N LEU A 71 -6.62 1.45 0.47
CA LEU A 71 -6.92 2.66 1.25
C LEU A 71 -6.64 2.44 2.74
N GLN A 72 -7.00 1.27 3.28
CA GLN A 72 -6.71 0.92 4.67
C GLN A 72 -5.20 0.91 4.96
N LEU A 73 -4.40 0.32 4.06
CA LEU A 73 -2.94 0.30 4.16
C LEU A 73 -2.33 1.70 4.05
N ALA A 74 -2.75 2.48 3.05
CA ALA A 74 -2.33 3.87 2.91
C ALA A 74 -2.64 4.68 4.18
N GLY A 75 -3.83 4.50 4.75
CA GLY A 75 -4.23 5.14 6.01
C GLY A 75 -3.31 4.77 7.17
N LYS A 76 -2.93 3.51 7.30
CA LYS A 76 -1.96 3.05 8.32
C LYS A 76 -0.63 3.80 8.19
N PHE A 77 -0.06 3.88 6.99
CA PHE A 77 1.21 4.59 6.78
C PHE A 77 1.10 6.09 7.09
N VAL A 78 0.00 6.75 6.70
CA VAL A 78 -0.24 8.16 7.01
C VAL A 78 -0.29 8.40 8.52
N VAL A 79 -1.05 7.58 9.26
CA VAL A 79 -1.18 7.72 10.71
C VAL A 79 0.16 7.49 11.41
N ILE A 80 0.90 6.45 11.03
CA ILE A 80 2.21 6.16 11.62
C ILE A 80 3.22 7.27 11.33
N CYS A 81 3.28 7.75 10.08
CA CYS A 81 4.17 8.85 9.71
C CYS A 81 3.80 10.15 10.44
N ALA A 82 2.52 10.47 10.56
CA ALA A 82 2.07 11.68 11.26
C ALA A 82 2.34 11.61 12.77
N MET A 83 2.19 10.45 13.40
CA MET A 83 2.34 10.27 14.84
C MET A 83 3.81 10.14 15.28
N PHE A 84 4.63 9.40 14.52
CA PHE A 84 6.02 9.07 14.91
C PHE A 84 7.09 9.72 14.02
N GLY A 85 6.71 10.37 12.93
CA GLY A 85 7.67 10.91 11.96
C GLY A 85 8.55 12.04 12.51
N SER A 86 8.06 12.83 13.48
CA SER A 86 8.88 13.87 14.13
C SER A 86 9.98 13.30 15.01
N ALA A 87 9.77 12.11 15.59
CA ALA A 87 10.74 11.42 16.43
C ALA A 87 11.70 10.56 15.59
N ILE A 88 11.23 10.01 14.46
CA ILE A 88 11.99 9.10 13.60
C ILE A 88 11.81 9.55 12.14
N PRO A 89 12.67 10.45 11.63
CA PRO A 89 12.52 11.00 10.28
C PRO A 89 12.67 9.94 9.18
N LEU A 90 13.30 8.79 9.48
CA LEU A 90 13.41 7.66 8.57
C LEU A 90 12.03 7.10 8.14
N LEU A 91 11.01 7.21 9.00
CA LEU A 91 9.64 6.75 8.67
C LEU A 91 9.05 7.54 7.51
N TYR A 92 9.37 8.83 7.39
CA TYR A 92 8.91 9.66 6.28
C TYR A 92 9.50 9.19 4.94
N LEU A 93 10.78 8.82 4.91
CA LEU A 93 11.41 8.26 3.71
C LEU A 93 10.77 6.94 3.29
N ILE A 94 10.51 6.05 4.25
CA ILE A 94 9.85 4.76 3.99
C ILE A 94 8.42 4.99 3.48
N GLY A 95 7.66 5.89 4.11
CA GLY A 95 6.31 6.25 3.67
C GLY A 95 6.30 6.86 2.27
N ALA A 96 7.24 7.76 1.95
CA ALA A 96 7.36 8.36 0.64
C ALA A 96 7.70 7.32 -0.45
N ALA A 97 8.64 6.41 -0.17
CA ALA A 97 8.98 5.31 -1.08
C ALA A 97 7.78 4.38 -1.32
N TYR A 98 7.02 4.06 -0.26
CA TYR A 98 5.79 3.28 -0.34
C TYR A 98 4.76 3.95 -1.25
N PHE A 99 4.46 5.24 -1.05
CA PHE A 99 3.50 5.96 -1.89
C PHE A 99 3.98 6.11 -3.35
N TRP A 100 5.29 6.30 -3.56
CA TRP A 100 5.87 6.35 -4.89
C TRP A 100 5.66 5.03 -5.63
N LEU A 101 6.07 3.90 -5.05
CA LEU A 101 5.87 2.57 -5.65
C LEU A 101 4.38 2.25 -5.84
N ALA A 102 3.54 2.61 -4.86
CA ALA A 102 2.09 2.40 -4.95
C ALA A 102 1.52 3.16 -6.16
N SER A 103 1.98 4.37 -6.45
CA SER A 103 1.47 5.12 -7.61
C SER A 103 1.76 4.43 -8.95
N TRP A 104 2.90 3.73 -9.05
CA TRP A 104 3.27 2.97 -10.26
C TRP A 104 2.47 1.68 -10.38
N ILE A 105 2.39 0.92 -9.29
CA ILE A 105 1.69 -0.39 -9.26
C ILE A 105 0.21 -0.20 -9.60
N ASP A 106 -0.42 0.84 -9.10
CA ASP A 106 -1.85 1.02 -9.32
C ASP A 106 -2.20 1.58 -10.65
N ARG A 107 -1.32 2.40 -11.22
CA ARG A 107 -1.43 2.74 -12.63
C ARG A 107 -1.38 1.47 -13.49
N TYR A 108 -0.51 0.52 -13.17
CA TYR A 108 -0.47 -0.76 -13.87
C TYR A 108 -1.73 -1.61 -13.64
N ASN A 109 -2.15 -1.79 -12.39
CA ASN A 109 -3.29 -2.63 -12.03
C ASN A 109 -4.62 -2.08 -12.57
N PHE A 110 -4.86 -0.76 -12.48
CA PHE A 110 -6.07 -0.14 -13.03
C PHE A 110 -6.12 -0.15 -14.55
N LEU A 111 -4.98 -0.02 -15.25
CA LEU A 111 -4.97 0.02 -16.72
C LEU A 111 -4.99 -1.37 -17.37
N ARG A 112 -4.48 -2.40 -16.69
CA ARG A 112 -4.22 -3.71 -17.33
C ARG A 112 -4.86 -4.92 -16.65
N ARG A 113 -5.25 -4.84 -15.38
CA ARG A 113 -5.69 -6.03 -14.61
C ARG A 113 -7.09 -5.95 -14.03
N LEU A 114 -7.60 -4.76 -13.75
CA LEU A 114 -8.88 -4.59 -13.06
C LEU A 114 -10.01 -4.24 -14.04
N ALA A 115 -11.10 -4.99 -13.99
CA ALA A 115 -12.33 -4.74 -14.72
C ALA A 115 -13.52 -5.18 -13.83
N PRO A 116 -14.65 -4.44 -13.74
CA PRO A 116 -14.94 -3.08 -14.21
C PRO A 116 -14.32 -2.01 -13.29
N PRO A 117 -14.25 -0.71 -13.71
CA PRO A 117 -13.74 0.35 -12.85
C PRO A 117 -14.54 0.37 -11.55
N PRO A 118 -13.89 0.35 -10.37
CA PRO A 118 -14.60 0.47 -9.11
C PRO A 118 -15.33 1.81 -9.13
N VAL A 119 -16.60 1.82 -8.70
CA VAL A 119 -17.37 3.06 -8.47
C VAL A 119 -16.60 3.89 -7.43
N THR A 120 -15.73 4.75 -7.94
CA THR A 120 -14.83 5.56 -7.16
C THR A 120 -15.39 6.96 -7.22
N ASP A 121 -15.91 7.42 -6.08
CA ASP A 121 -16.29 8.82 -5.96
C ASP A 121 -15.04 9.68 -6.21
N ALA A 122 -15.15 10.63 -7.14
CA ALA A 122 -14.04 11.50 -7.54
C ALA A 122 -13.42 12.27 -6.35
N SER A 123 -14.18 12.43 -5.26
CA SER A 123 -13.74 13.02 -3.99
C SER A 123 -12.66 12.19 -3.28
N LEU A 124 -12.74 10.85 -3.34
CA LEU A 124 -11.78 9.95 -2.70
C LEU A 124 -10.44 9.99 -3.43
N THR A 125 -10.47 9.93 -4.76
CA THR A 125 -9.27 10.00 -5.61
C THR A 125 -8.56 11.34 -5.44
N ARG A 126 -9.33 12.44 -5.36
CA ARG A 126 -8.78 13.78 -5.10
C ARG A 126 -8.15 13.90 -3.73
N SER A 127 -8.74 13.28 -2.71
CA SER A 127 -8.21 13.29 -1.34
C SER A 127 -6.91 12.50 -1.24
N MET A 128 -6.83 11.31 -1.83
CA MET A 128 -5.59 10.52 -1.85
C MET A 128 -4.46 11.23 -2.60
N ALA A 129 -4.76 11.87 -3.75
CA ALA A 129 -3.77 12.63 -4.50
C ALA A 129 -3.20 13.81 -3.69
N LEU A 130 -4.03 14.49 -2.91
CA LEU A 130 -3.57 15.55 -2.00
C LEU A 130 -2.67 15.00 -0.90
N VAL A 131 -3.01 13.86 -0.28
CA VAL A 131 -2.19 13.23 0.78
C VAL A 131 -0.81 12.81 0.26
N VAL A 132 -0.74 12.22 -0.93
CA VAL A 132 0.55 11.85 -1.54
C VAL A 132 1.40 13.10 -1.79
N ARG A 133 0.78 14.18 -2.27
CA ARG A 133 1.45 15.45 -2.55
C ARG A 133 1.90 16.17 -1.29
N THR A 134 1.12 16.14 -0.20
CA THR A 134 1.52 16.73 1.07
C THR A 134 2.62 15.91 1.75
N CYS A 135 2.53 14.58 1.75
CA CYS A 135 3.58 13.71 2.31
C CYS A 135 4.92 13.86 1.59
N THR A 136 4.93 13.91 0.26
CA THR A 136 6.18 14.12 -0.51
C THR A 136 6.79 15.49 -0.25
N CYS A 137 5.97 16.54 -0.17
CA CYS A 137 6.44 17.88 0.19
C CYS A 137 6.96 17.96 1.63
N THR A 138 6.29 17.35 2.62
CA THR A 138 6.80 17.33 4.01
C THR A 138 8.08 16.52 4.14
N CYS A 139 8.25 15.43 3.38
CA CYS A 139 9.52 14.70 3.35
C CYS A 139 10.67 15.56 2.80
N ILE A 140 10.45 16.28 1.69
CA ILE A 140 11.47 17.18 1.11
C ILE A 140 11.79 18.32 2.07
N TRP A 141 10.77 18.90 2.73
CA TRP A 141 10.99 19.97 3.71
C TRP A 141 11.75 19.49 4.95
N VAL A 142 11.41 18.32 5.49
CA VAL A 142 12.12 17.72 6.65
C VAL A 142 13.54 17.27 6.28
N CYS A 143 13.79 16.78 5.07
CA CYS A 143 15.15 16.40 4.65
C CYS A 143 16.07 17.60 4.35
N ASN A 144 15.52 18.80 4.18
CA ASN A 144 16.29 20.01 3.84
C ASN A 144 16.57 20.90 5.06
N HIS A 145 16.20 20.45 6.26
CA HIS A 145 16.34 21.19 7.53
C HIS A 145 16.99 20.32 8.60
#